data_AF-A0A847G2U8-F1
#
_entry.id   AF-A0A847G2U8-F1
#
_cell.length_a   1.000
_cell.length_b   1.000
_cell.length_c   1.000
_cell.angle_alpha   90.00
_cell.angle_beta   90.00
_cell.angle_gamma   90.00
#
_symmetry.space_group_name_H-M   'P 1'
#
loop_
_entity.id
_entity.type
_entity.pdbx_description
1 polymer ?
#
loop_
_entity_poly.entity_id
_entity_poly.type
_entity_poly.pdbx_seq_one_letter_code
_entity_poly.pdbx_strand_id
1 'polypeptide(L)'
;MKDLAERIRSTQPEAGQIALFWLGQAGFVFKSPGGTVLYVDAYLSHSVERKFGSNWKRLMPIPILPEDVDCDWFISTHEHDDHLDVDSIPEISRNPRVRFAGPRECTAYYRSMGLPEDR
;
A
#
# COMPACT_ATOMS: atom_id res chain seq x y z
N MET A 1 -7.54 -4.13 -13.92
CA MET A 1 -6.85 -4.14 -12.61
C MET A 1 -5.34 -4.26 -12.80
N LYS A 2 -4.83 -5.26 -13.55
CA LYS A 2 -3.39 -5.34 -13.95
C LYS A 2 -2.84 -4.09 -14.63
N ASP A 3 -3.70 -3.35 -15.35
CA ASP A 3 -3.34 -2.12 -16.05
C ASP A 3 -2.64 -1.08 -15.16
N LEU A 4 -3.11 -0.83 -13.92
CA LEU A 4 -2.47 0.17 -13.07
C LEU A 4 -1.14 -0.31 -12.50
N ALA A 5 -1.04 -1.57 -12.06
CA ALA A 5 0.22 -2.14 -11.58
C ALA A 5 1.29 -2.16 -12.69
N GLU A 6 0.90 -2.53 -13.91
CA GLU A 6 1.78 -2.47 -15.08
C GLU A 6 2.17 -1.04 -15.43
N ARG A 7 1.25 -0.08 -15.35
CA ARG A 7 1.54 1.34 -15.57
C ARG A 7 2.54 1.88 -14.54
N ILE A 8 2.39 1.55 -13.25
CA ILE A 8 3.36 1.92 -12.21
C ILE A 8 4.73 1.31 -12.51
N ARG A 9 4.79 0.02 -12.85
CA ARG A 9 6.05 -0.67 -13.20
C ARG A 9 6.74 -0.07 -14.43
N SER A 10 5.98 0.23 -15.48
CA SER A 10 6.51 0.72 -16.76
C SER A 10 6.82 2.21 -16.79
N THR A 11 6.19 3.02 -15.92
CA THR A 11 6.45 4.47 -15.88
C THR A 11 7.89 4.75 -15.45
N GLN A 12 8.60 5.57 -16.22
CA GLN A 12 9.98 5.99 -15.93
C GLN A 12 10.02 7.52 -15.86
N PRO A 13 9.96 8.11 -14.64
CA PRO A 13 10.10 9.54 -14.46
C PRO A 13 11.49 10.03 -14.90
N GLU A 14 11.58 11.20 -15.50
CA GLU A 14 12.86 11.82 -15.85
C GLU A 14 13.53 12.46 -14.62
N ALA A 15 14.82 12.80 -14.73
CA ALA A 15 15.52 13.51 -13.67
C ALA A 15 14.79 14.82 -13.30
N GLY A 16 14.55 15.03 -11.99
CA GLY A 16 13.79 16.18 -11.48
C GLY A 16 12.26 15.98 -11.42
N GLN A 17 11.76 14.79 -11.79
CA GLN A 17 10.34 14.45 -11.71
C GLN A 17 10.05 13.38 -10.66
N ILE A 18 8.79 13.26 -10.27
CA ILE A 18 8.23 12.12 -9.53
C ILE A 18 6.94 11.73 -10.24
N ALA A 19 6.72 10.43 -10.45
CA ALA A 19 5.40 9.95 -10.87
C ALA A 19 4.54 9.70 -9.63
N LEU A 20 3.27 10.12 -9.72
CA LEU A 20 2.27 9.97 -8.68
C LEU A 20 1.05 9.23 -9.27
N PHE A 21 0.58 8.22 -8.55
CA PHE A 21 -0.64 7.47 -8.89
C PHE A 21 -1.57 7.48 -7.70
N TRP A 22 -2.84 7.81 -7.92
CA TRP A 22 -3.86 7.77 -6.88
C TRP A 22 -4.53 6.39 -6.84
N LEU A 23 -4.63 5.82 -5.64
CA LEU A 23 -5.25 4.52 -5.38
C LEU A 23 -6.67 4.66 -4.79
N GLY A 24 -7.20 5.88 -4.72
CA GLY A 24 -8.45 6.19 -4.01
C GLY A 24 -8.21 6.52 -2.54
N GLN A 25 -9.18 7.20 -1.92
CA GLN A 25 -9.06 7.68 -0.53
C GLN A 25 -7.74 8.48 -0.38
N ALA A 26 -6.94 8.21 0.64
CA ALA A 26 -5.62 8.78 0.91
C ALA A 26 -4.48 7.92 0.32
N GLY A 27 -4.80 6.87 -0.45
CA GLY A 27 -3.83 5.96 -1.02
C GLY A 27 -3.09 6.54 -2.22
N PHE A 28 -1.76 6.57 -2.17
CA PHE A 28 -0.91 7.05 -3.26
C PHE A 28 0.29 6.14 -3.52
N VAL A 29 0.75 6.11 -4.77
CA VAL A 29 2.03 5.55 -5.16
C VAL A 29 2.93 6.66 -5.66
N PHE A 30 4.17 6.68 -5.18
CA PHE A 30 5.22 7.57 -5.65
C PHE A 30 6.33 6.74 -6.29
N LYS A 31 6.78 7.15 -7.48
CA LYS A 31 7.94 6.55 -8.14
C LYS A 31 8.98 7.60 -8.46
N SER A 32 10.21 7.33 -8.04
CA SER A 32 11.35 8.20 -8.31
C SER A 32 11.98 7.92 -9.68
N PRO A 33 12.77 8.86 -10.24
CA PRO A 33 13.54 8.61 -11.47
C PRO A 33 14.57 7.48 -11.31
N GLY A 34 15.06 7.27 -10.08
CA GLY A 34 15.96 6.16 -9.73
C GLY A 34 15.25 4.80 -9.58
N GLY A 35 13.93 4.75 -9.77
CA GLY A 35 13.15 3.52 -9.74
C GLY A 35 12.59 3.14 -8.36
N THR A 36 12.87 3.91 -7.31
CA THR A 36 12.28 3.66 -5.98
C THR A 36 10.76 3.85 -6.01
N VAL A 37 10.02 2.90 -5.45
CA VAL A 37 8.55 2.91 -5.41
C VAL A 37 8.06 2.89 -3.96
N LEU A 38 7.23 3.86 -3.60
CA LEU A 38 6.58 3.96 -2.29
C LEU A 38 5.07 3.83 -2.48
N TYR A 39 4.43 3.00 -1.66
CA TYR A 39 2.97 2.97 -1.50
C TYR A 39 2.66 3.61 -0.14
N VAL A 40 1.76 4.57 -0.10
CA VAL A 40 1.32 5.27 1.11
C VAL A 40 -0.17 5.10 1.26
N ASP A 41 -0.64 4.65 2.42
CA ASP A 41 -2.05 4.49 2.81
C ASP A 41 -2.88 3.69 1.79
N ALA A 42 -2.28 2.64 1.23
CA ALA A 42 -2.93 1.83 0.21
C ALA A 42 -3.98 0.90 0.82
N TYR A 43 -5.25 1.33 0.80
CA TYR A 43 -6.41 0.49 1.12
C TYR A 43 -6.85 -0.36 -0.09
N LEU A 44 -6.34 -1.58 -0.14
CA LEU A 44 -6.46 -2.51 -1.27
C LEU A 44 -7.38 -3.71 -0.98
N SER A 45 -8.17 -3.63 0.08
CA SER A 45 -9.13 -4.67 0.46
C SER A 45 -10.55 -4.11 0.69
N HIS A 46 -11.36 -4.92 1.37
CA HIS A 46 -12.68 -4.60 1.92
C HIS A 46 -12.68 -4.67 3.47
N SER A 47 -11.53 -4.54 4.13
CA SER A 47 -11.40 -4.76 5.58
C SER A 47 -12.29 -3.83 6.41
N VAL A 48 -12.48 -2.57 6.00
CA VAL A 48 -13.39 -1.61 6.66
C VAL A 48 -14.85 -2.07 6.53
N GLU A 49 -15.29 -2.46 5.33
CA GLU A 49 -16.65 -2.99 5.11
C GLU A 49 -16.87 -4.28 5.92
N ARG A 50 -15.86 -5.16 5.95
CA ARG A 50 -15.89 -6.41 6.72
C ARG A 50 -16.00 -6.17 8.23
N LYS A 51 -15.34 -5.14 8.76
CA LYS A 51 -15.31 -4.81 10.20
C LYS A 51 -16.52 -4.00 10.67
N PHE A 52 -16.97 -3.05 9.86
CA PHE A 52 -17.98 -2.05 10.27
C PHE A 52 -19.33 -2.18 9.52
N GLY A 53 -19.43 -3.11 8.57
CA GLY A 53 -20.66 -3.43 7.84
C GLY A 53 -20.85 -2.63 6.55
N SER A 54 -21.96 -2.93 5.85
CA SER A 54 -22.22 -2.47 4.48
C SER A 54 -22.31 -0.94 4.31
N ASN A 55 -22.56 -0.19 5.38
CA ASN A 55 -22.56 1.28 5.35
C ASN A 55 -21.16 1.87 5.09
N TRP A 56 -20.11 1.06 5.26
CA TRP A 56 -18.72 1.41 5.01
C TRP A 56 -18.16 0.82 3.72
N LYS A 57 -19.05 0.36 2.83
CA LYS A 57 -18.68 -0.15 1.53
C LYS A 57 -17.97 0.94 0.71
N ARG A 58 -16.78 0.61 0.19
CA ARG A 58 -16.02 1.49 -0.69
C ARG A 58 -16.83 1.81 -1.96
N LEU A 59 -16.81 3.07 -2.38
CA LEU A 59 -17.48 3.52 -3.62
C LEU A 59 -16.66 3.22 -4.88
N MET A 60 -15.34 3.21 -4.75
CA MET A 60 -14.41 2.92 -5.83
C MET A 60 -13.99 1.45 -5.77
N PRO A 61 -13.82 0.74 -6.90
CA PRO A 61 -13.22 -0.60 -6.88
C PRO A 61 -11.79 -0.57 -6.31
N ILE A 62 -11.28 -1.75 -5.94
CA ILE A 62 -9.86 -1.95 -5.63
C ILE A 62 -9.05 -1.72 -6.92
N PRO A 63 -8.14 -0.74 -6.97
CA PRO A 63 -7.44 -0.42 -8.22
C PRO A 63 -6.28 -1.36 -8.53
N ILE A 64 -5.69 -1.97 -7.48
CA ILE A 64 -4.54 -2.89 -7.52
C ILE A 64 -4.79 -3.99 -6.49
N LEU A 65 -4.63 -5.26 -6.87
CA LEU A 65 -4.75 -6.36 -5.92
C LEU A 65 -3.49 -6.45 -5.04
N PRO A 66 -3.59 -6.87 -3.76
CA PRO A 66 -2.44 -6.95 -2.87
C PRO A 66 -1.26 -7.76 -3.43
N GLU A 67 -1.51 -8.85 -4.15
CA GLU A 67 -0.49 -9.68 -4.80
C GLU A 67 0.22 -9.00 -5.98
N ASP A 68 -0.37 -7.94 -6.55
CA ASP A 68 0.21 -7.16 -7.65
C ASP A 68 1.04 -5.97 -7.15
N VAL A 69 1.12 -5.74 -5.83
CA VAL A 69 1.92 -4.67 -5.22
C VAL A 69 3.41 -4.97 -5.35
N ASP A 70 4.13 -4.07 -5.99
CA ASP A 70 5.58 -4.13 -6.15
C ASP A 70 6.19 -2.78 -5.73
N CYS A 71 6.70 -2.73 -4.50
CA CYS A 71 7.27 -1.53 -3.93
C CYS A 71 8.51 -1.80 -3.07
N ASP A 72 9.28 -0.75 -2.80
CA ASP A 72 10.37 -0.77 -1.82
C ASP A 72 9.85 -0.48 -0.41
N TRP A 73 8.87 0.42 -0.31
CA TRP A 73 8.23 0.77 0.96
C TRP A 73 6.71 0.76 0.85
N PHE A 74 6.07 0.19 1.85
CA PHE A 74 4.63 0.27 2.12
C PHE A 74 4.43 1.02 3.43
N ILE A 75 3.80 2.18 3.36
CA ILE A 75 3.75 3.16 4.44
C ILE A 75 2.30 3.34 4.87
N SER A 76 2.01 3.15 6.16
CA SER A 76 0.73 3.56 6.76
C SER A 76 0.97 4.76 7.67
N THR A 77 0.26 5.86 7.42
CA THR A 77 0.41 7.12 8.16
C THR A 77 -0.09 7.03 9.60
N HIS A 78 -1.12 6.22 9.84
CA HIS A 78 -1.70 5.92 11.15
C HIS A 78 -2.53 4.62 11.12
N GLU A 79 -3.01 4.17 12.27
CA GLU A 79 -3.52 2.82 12.52
C GLU A 79 -4.99 2.57 12.14
N HIS A 80 -5.68 3.57 11.59
CA HIS A 80 -7.06 3.37 11.14
C HIS A 80 -7.15 2.39 9.98
N ASP A 81 -8.26 1.65 9.90
CA ASP A 81 -8.43 0.50 9.01
C ASP A 81 -8.39 0.83 7.51
N ASP A 82 -8.68 2.07 7.13
CA ASP A 82 -8.56 2.58 5.75
C ASP A 82 -7.15 3.08 5.41
N HIS A 83 -6.19 3.01 6.34
CA HIS A 83 -4.77 3.37 6.14
C HIS A 83 -3.82 2.19 6.45
N LEU A 84 -4.11 1.47 7.54
CA LEU A 84 -3.44 0.24 7.96
C LEU A 84 -4.29 -0.98 7.54
N ASP A 85 -4.28 -1.26 6.23
CA ASP A 85 -5.15 -2.28 5.66
C ASP A 85 -4.73 -3.71 6.05
N VAL A 86 -5.26 -4.17 7.18
CA VAL A 86 -4.89 -5.45 7.82
C VAL A 86 -5.14 -6.69 6.95
N ASP A 87 -5.99 -6.58 5.92
CA ASP A 87 -6.29 -7.70 5.02
C ASP A 87 -5.34 -7.73 3.82
N SER A 88 -4.80 -6.59 3.41
CA SER A 88 -3.85 -6.50 2.27
C SER A 88 -2.42 -6.76 2.70
N ILE A 89 -2.04 -6.26 3.88
CA ILE A 89 -0.66 -6.32 4.37
C ILE A 89 -0.10 -7.76 4.43
N PRO A 90 -0.83 -8.80 4.88
CA PRO A 90 -0.31 -10.16 4.91
C PRO A 90 0.11 -10.69 3.53
N GLU A 91 -0.66 -10.40 2.48
CA GLU A 91 -0.31 -10.80 1.12
C GLU A 91 0.92 -10.06 0.63
N ILE A 92 0.97 -8.74 0.81
CA ILE A 92 2.09 -7.87 0.40
C ILE A 92 3.39 -8.30 1.11
N SER A 93 3.28 -8.68 2.38
CA SER A 93 4.42 -9.07 3.22
C SER A 93 5.15 -10.33 2.73
N ARG A 94 4.49 -11.16 1.90
CA ARG A 94 5.10 -12.34 1.26
C ARG A 94 6.23 -11.98 0.32
N ASN A 95 6.24 -10.78 -0.25
CA ASN A 95 7.38 -10.26 -0.98
C ASN A 95 8.45 -9.77 0.02
N PRO A 96 9.60 -10.46 0.17
CA PRO A 96 10.58 -10.13 1.20
C PRO A 96 11.32 -8.82 0.94
N ARG A 97 11.21 -8.23 -0.25
CA ARG A 97 11.84 -6.93 -0.58
C ARG A 97 11.08 -5.74 -0.01
N VAL A 98 9.79 -5.89 0.23
CA VAL A 98 8.94 -4.79 0.71
C VAL A 98 9.33 -4.47 2.15
N ARG A 99 9.61 -3.20 2.42
CA ARG A 99 9.73 -2.67 3.77
C ARG A 99 8.46 -1.97 4.18
N PHE A 100 8.17 -1.95 5.46
CA PHE A 100 6.99 -1.35 6.06
C PHE A 100 7.41 -0.19 6.95
N ALA A 101 6.68 0.91 6.89
CA ALA A 101 6.94 2.07 7.73
C ALA A 101 5.65 2.73 8.22
N GLY A 102 5.72 3.38 9.37
CA GLY A 102 4.61 4.09 9.97
C GLY A 102 4.93 4.50 11.40
N PRO A 103 3.98 5.13 12.11
CA PRO A 103 4.10 5.42 13.53
C PRO A 103 4.19 4.14 14.36
N ARG A 104 4.43 4.32 15.66
CA ARG A 104 4.62 3.22 16.63
C ARG A 104 3.46 2.22 16.58
N GLU A 105 2.24 2.70 16.44
CA GLU A 105 1.01 1.91 16.41
C GLU A 105 0.96 1.01 15.16
N CYS A 106 1.29 1.53 13.97
CA CYS A 106 1.42 0.74 12.74
C CYS A 106 2.55 -0.28 12.84
N THR A 107 3.74 0.13 13.31
CA THR A 107 4.88 -0.80 13.44
C THR A 107 4.66 -1.88 14.50
N ALA A 108 3.87 -1.62 15.54
CA ALA A 108 3.44 -2.64 16.48
C ALA A 108 2.57 -3.71 15.80
N TYR A 109 1.68 -3.32 14.88
CA TYR A 109 0.94 -4.26 14.05
C TYR A 109 1.87 -5.07 13.13
N TYR A 110 2.82 -4.42 12.43
CA TYR A 110 3.76 -5.14 11.57
C TYR A 110 4.56 -6.21 12.32
N ARG A 111 5.07 -5.85 13.51
CA ARG A 111 5.78 -6.79 14.40
C ARG A 111 4.89 -7.92 14.90
N SER A 112 3.60 -7.66 15.19
CA SER A 112 2.68 -8.70 15.69
C SER A 112 2.38 -9.79 14.64
N MET A 113 2.56 -9.47 13.35
CA MET A 113 2.52 -10.47 12.26
C MET A 113 3.83 -11.26 12.11
N GLY A 114 4.86 -10.95 12.89
CA GLY A 114 6.17 -11.62 12.83
C GLY A 114 7.14 -11.01 11.81
N LEU A 115 6.91 -9.78 11.33
CA LEU A 115 7.90 -9.08 10.51
C LEU A 115 9.11 -8.67 11.36
N PRO A 116 10.34 -8.87 10.86
CA PRO A 116 11.55 -8.46 11.57
C PRO A 116 11.67 -6.94 11.61
N GLU A 117 12.39 -6.40 12.58
CA GLU A 117 12.45 -4.95 12.84
C GLU A 117 13.16 -4.15 11.74
N ASP A 118 13.97 -4.81 10.93
CA ASP A 118 14.62 -4.24 9.74
C ASP A 118 13.75 -4.33 8.47
N ARG A 119 12.54 -4.87 8.58
CA ARG A 119 11.51 -4.88 7.54
C ARG A 119 10.34 -3.98 7.85
#